data_AF-A0AB32TGC1-F1
#
_entry.id   AF-A0AB32TGC1-F1
#
_cell.length_a   1.000
_cell.length_b   1.000
_cell.length_c   1.000
_cell.angle_alpha   90.00
_cell.angle_beta   90.00
_cell.angle_gamma   90.00
#
_symmetry.space_group_name_H-M   'P 1'
#
loop_
_entity.id
_entity.type
_entity.pdbx_description
1 polymer ?
#
loop_
_entity_poly.entity_id
_entity_poly.type
_entity_poly.pdbx_seq_one_letter_code
_entity_poly.pdbx_strand_id
1 'polypeptide(L)'
;MPGRIINGLKTVGVNNPVFLLDEVDKLGKSLQGDPAAALLEVLDPEQNHSFTDHYLNVPFDLSQVLFIATANTTATIPPALLDRMEVLQVPGYTQEEKVEIAHRHLIPHQLEQHGLTPQQLQIPQDTTLQIISKYAHTHTHTHTHTHTHTHTHTHRCLFFC
;
A
#
# COMPACT_ATOMS: atom_id res chain seq x y z
N MET A 1 -13.39 -16.26 -15.46
CA MET A 1 -13.21 -16.21 -13.99
C MET A 1 -13.48 -14.78 -13.57
N PRO A 2 -14.23 -14.53 -12.48
CA PRO A 2 -14.42 -13.18 -11.98
C PRO A 2 -13.06 -12.53 -11.69
N GLY A 3 -12.93 -11.23 -11.98
CA GLY A 3 -11.73 -10.46 -11.73
C GLY A 3 -11.30 -10.50 -10.26
N ARG A 4 -10.02 -10.17 -10.01
CA ARG A 4 -9.43 -10.21 -8.66
C ARG A 4 -10.18 -9.30 -7.67
N ILE A 5 -10.71 -8.17 -8.14
CA ILE A 5 -11.47 -7.21 -7.33
C ILE A 5 -12.77 -7.83 -6.83
N ILE A 6 -13.58 -8.41 -7.73
CA ILE A 6 -14.84 -9.07 -7.37
C ILE A 6 -14.62 -10.26 -6.43
N ASN A 7 -13.58 -11.06 -6.66
CA ASN A 7 -13.23 -12.13 -5.73
C ASN A 7 -12.84 -11.58 -4.35
N GLY A 8 -12.07 -10.49 -4.29
CA GLY A 8 -11.73 -9.80 -3.05
C GLY A 8 -12.99 -9.33 -2.30
N LEU A 9 -13.93 -8.67 -3.00
CA LEU A 9 -15.20 -8.23 -2.42
C LEU A 9 -16.00 -9.40 -1.85
N LYS A 10 -16.08 -10.50 -2.60
CA LYS A 10 -16.77 -11.72 -2.15
C LYS A 10 -16.12 -12.32 -0.90
N THR A 11 -14.79 -12.30 -0.81
CA THR A 11 -14.05 -12.83 0.34
C THR A 11 -14.22 -11.98 1.60
N VAL A 12 -14.21 -10.65 1.47
CA VAL A 12 -14.34 -9.75 2.63
C VAL A 12 -15.80 -9.63 3.09
N GLY A 13 -16.76 -9.69 2.15
CA GLY A 13 -18.20 -9.67 2.47
C GLY A 13 -18.71 -8.31 2.98
N VAL A 14 -17.96 -7.23 2.73
CA VAL A 14 -18.32 -5.85 3.08
C VAL A 14 -18.25 -4.95 1.85
N ASN A 15 -19.02 -3.86 1.86
CA ASN A 15 -19.12 -2.93 0.73
C ASN A 15 -18.07 -1.81 0.79
N ASN A 16 -17.40 -1.61 1.92
CA ASN A 16 -16.39 -0.56 2.15
C ASN A 16 -14.99 -1.11 2.52
N PRO A 17 -14.43 -2.08 1.79
CA PRO A 17 -13.10 -2.60 2.07
C PRO A 17 -12.00 -1.60 1.72
N VAL A 18 -10.82 -1.84 2.29
CA VAL A 18 -9.57 -1.20 1.86
C VAL A 18 -8.84 -2.18 0.94
N PHE A 19 -8.62 -1.79 -0.31
CA PHE A 19 -7.81 -2.54 -1.28
C PHE A 19 -6.41 -1.95 -1.37
N LEU A 20 -5.40 -2.79 -1.15
CA LEU A 20 -4.00 -2.47 -1.39
C LEU A 20 -3.60 -2.95 -2.80
N LEU A 21 -3.22 -2.02 -3.67
CA LEU A 21 -2.67 -2.27 -5.00
C LEU A 21 -1.14 -2.17 -4.90
N ASP A 22 -0.50 -3.31 -4.75
CA ASP A 22 0.95 -3.34 -4.56
C ASP A 22 1.72 -3.23 -5.89
N GLU A 23 2.81 -2.46 -5.89
CA GLU A 23 3.76 -2.31 -7.00
C GLU A 23 3.11 -1.89 -8.33
N VAL A 24 2.27 -0.84 -8.31
CA VAL A 24 1.58 -0.35 -9.53
C VAL A 24 2.55 0.14 -10.62
N ASP A 25 3.77 0.47 -10.25
CA ASP A 25 4.88 0.82 -11.14
C ASP A 25 5.31 -0.34 -12.05
N LYS A 26 4.91 -1.59 -11.73
CA LYS A 26 5.22 -2.79 -12.51
C LYS A 26 4.10 -3.26 -13.44
N LEU A 27 2.95 -2.57 -13.49
CA LEU A 27 1.77 -3.00 -14.26
C LEU A 27 2.02 -3.08 -15.78
N GLY A 28 2.93 -2.26 -16.33
CA GLY A 28 3.14 -2.10 -17.77
C GLY A 28 3.91 -3.22 -18.50
N LYS A 29 4.00 -4.45 -17.95
CA LYS A 29 4.89 -5.50 -18.52
C LYS A 29 4.26 -6.87 -18.82
N SER A 30 2.94 -7.04 -18.74
CA SER A 30 2.33 -8.35 -19.04
C SER A 30 1.61 -8.38 -20.41
N LEU A 31 1.92 -9.39 -21.21
CA LEU A 31 1.31 -9.67 -22.53
C LEU A 31 -0.16 -10.14 -22.46
N GLN A 32 -0.80 -10.11 -21.28
CA GLN A 32 -2.09 -10.76 -20.99
C GLN A 32 -3.29 -9.81 -20.91
N GLY A 33 -3.13 -8.56 -21.34
CA GLY A 33 -4.16 -7.52 -21.28
C GLY A 33 -3.58 -6.24 -20.71
N ASP A 34 -4.36 -5.16 -20.72
CA ASP A 34 -3.98 -3.91 -20.08
C ASP A 34 -4.61 -3.84 -18.67
N PRO A 35 -3.92 -4.34 -17.62
CA PRO A 35 -4.45 -4.24 -16.25
C PRO A 35 -4.61 -2.79 -15.81
N ALA A 36 -3.88 -1.84 -16.42
CA ALA A 36 -4.04 -0.43 -16.11
C ALA A 36 -5.41 0.09 -16.60
N ALA A 37 -5.93 -0.40 -17.73
CA ALA A 37 -7.26 -0.03 -18.21
C ALA A 37 -8.38 -0.45 -17.24
N ALA A 38 -8.30 -1.66 -16.67
CA ALA A 38 -9.25 -2.10 -15.65
C ALA A 38 -9.15 -1.27 -14.36
N LEU A 39 -7.93 -0.86 -13.99
CA LEU A 39 -7.71 0.02 -12.84
C LEU A 39 -8.20 1.45 -13.08
N LEU A 40 -8.15 1.94 -14.32
CA LEU A 40 -8.70 3.26 -14.67
C LEU A 40 -10.21 3.31 -14.40
N GLU A 41 -10.96 2.27 -14.78
CA GLU A 41 -12.41 2.19 -14.54
C GLU A 41 -12.73 2.15 -13.03
N VAL A 42 -11.92 1.41 -12.27
CA VAL A 42 -12.11 1.23 -10.82
C VAL A 42 -11.80 2.49 -10.03
N LEU A 43 -10.77 3.25 -10.45
CA LEU A 43 -10.31 4.45 -9.77
C LEU A 43 -11.03 5.72 -10.23
N ASP A 44 -11.81 5.65 -11.31
CA ASP A 44 -12.59 6.78 -11.80
C ASP A 44 -13.85 6.97 -10.95
N PRO A 45 -13.99 8.08 -10.19
CA PRO A 45 -15.19 8.34 -9.39
C PRO A 45 -16.47 8.39 -10.21
N GLU A 46 -16.38 8.67 -11.51
CA GLU A 46 -17.54 8.70 -12.40
C GLU A 46 -17.98 7.30 -12.85
N GLN A 47 -17.11 6.28 -12.79
CA GLN A 47 -17.39 4.93 -13.31
C GLN A 47 -17.44 3.87 -12.20
N ASN A 48 -16.80 4.11 -11.07
CA ASN A 48 -16.68 3.13 -9.98
C ASN A 48 -18.04 2.68 -9.39
N HIS A 49 -19.09 3.48 -9.53
CA HIS A 49 -20.45 3.17 -9.06
C HIS A 49 -21.14 2.05 -9.87
N SER A 50 -20.65 1.75 -11.07
CA SER A 50 -21.22 0.75 -11.97
C SER A 50 -20.15 -0.14 -12.62
N PHE A 51 -19.08 -0.43 -11.88
CA PHE A 51 -18.00 -1.28 -12.34
C PHE A 51 -18.53 -2.65 -12.78
N THR A 52 -18.27 -3.03 -14.03
CA THR A 52 -18.79 -4.26 -14.60
C THR A 52 -17.65 -5.23 -14.93
N ASP A 53 -17.53 -6.29 -14.14
CA ASP A 53 -16.61 -7.37 -14.48
C ASP A 53 -17.17 -8.20 -15.65
N HIS A 54 -16.36 -8.41 -16.67
CA HIS A 54 -16.69 -9.13 -17.90
C HIS A 54 -17.26 -10.54 -17.64
N TYR A 55 -17.02 -11.12 -16.47
CA TYR A 55 -17.53 -12.44 -16.12
C TYR A 55 -18.96 -12.41 -15.56
N LEU A 56 -19.32 -11.40 -14.78
CA LEU A 56 -20.62 -11.34 -14.11
C LEU A 56 -21.64 -10.51 -14.88
N ASN A 57 -21.20 -9.55 -15.71
CA ASN A 57 -22.09 -8.61 -16.40
C ASN A 57 -23.14 -7.96 -15.48
N VAL A 58 -22.84 -7.87 -14.19
CA VAL A 58 -23.65 -7.20 -13.17
C VAL A 58 -22.83 -6.01 -12.68
N PRO A 59 -23.40 -4.79 -12.69
CA PRO A 59 -22.72 -3.63 -12.16
C PRO A 59 -22.55 -3.77 -10.65
N PHE A 60 -21.32 -3.54 -10.17
CA PHE A 60 -20.98 -3.45 -8.76
C PHE A 60 -20.61 -2.02 -8.40
N ASP A 61 -21.12 -1.56 -7.25
CA ASP A 61 -20.79 -0.26 -6.71
C ASP A 61 -19.49 -0.35 -5.90
N LEU A 62 -18.43 0.28 -6.39
CA LEU A 62 -17.13 0.42 -5.74
C LEU A 62 -16.95 1.80 -5.10
N SER A 63 -17.97 2.65 -5.05
CA SER A 63 -17.87 4.02 -4.52
C SER A 63 -17.47 4.08 -3.04
N GLN A 64 -17.75 3.04 -2.27
CA GLN A 64 -17.37 2.96 -0.85
C GLN A 64 -16.02 2.28 -0.61
N VAL A 65 -15.34 1.81 -1.67
CA VAL A 65 -14.07 1.11 -1.58
C VAL A 65 -12.93 2.12 -1.52
N LEU A 66 -12.03 1.96 -0.54
CA LEU A 66 -10.81 2.74 -0.45
C LEU A 66 -9.67 2.01 -1.17
N PHE A 67 -9.06 2.67 -2.16
CA PHE A 67 -7.89 2.14 -2.86
C PHE A 67 -6.62 2.83 -2.34
N ILE A 68 -5.63 2.02 -1.99
CA ILE A 68 -4.27 2.45 -1.64
C ILE A 68 -3.33 1.76 -2.62
N ALA A 69 -2.59 2.53 -3.41
CA ALA A 69 -1.59 1.99 -4.31
C ALA A 69 -0.18 2.27 -3.78
N THR A 70 0.74 1.32 -3.96
CA THR A 70 2.17 1.49 -3.65
C THR A 70 2.98 1.47 -4.95
N ALA A 71 3.99 2.33 -5.01
CA ALA A 71 4.94 2.37 -6.11
C ALA A 71 6.32 2.75 -5.60
N ASN A 72 7.37 2.20 -6.21
CA ASN A 72 8.74 2.64 -5.93
C ASN A 72 9.10 3.90 -6.73
N THR A 73 8.44 4.10 -7.88
CA THR A 73 8.62 5.27 -8.74
C THR A 73 7.31 5.63 -9.43
N THR A 74 7.06 6.92 -9.58
CA THR A 74 5.95 7.42 -10.39
C THR A 74 6.24 7.40 -11.90
N ALA A 75 7.52 7.26 -12.29
CA ALA A 75 7.95 7.43 -13.67
C ALA A 75 7.41 6.36 -14.64
N THR A 76 7.08 5.16 -14.14
CA THR A 76 6.56 4.07 -14.96
C THR A 76 5.04 3.93 -14.86
N ILE A 77 4.38 4.72 -14.00
CA ILE A 77 2.93 4.68 -13.84
C ILE A 77 2.29 5.46 -15.00
N PRO A 78 1.28 4.90 -15.69
CA PRO A 78 0.52 5.61 -16.70
C PRO A 78 0.00 6.96 -16.17
N PRO A 79 0.21 8.08 -16.90
CA PRO A 79 -0.27 9.40 -16.48
C PRO A 79 -1.77 9.44 -16.15
N ALA A 80 -2.59 8.71 -16.91
CA ALA A 80 -4.02 8.61 -16.69
C ALA A 80 -4.42 8.03 -15.31
N LEU A 81 -3.57 7.17 -14.74
CA LEU A 81 -3.74 6.65 -13.38
C LEU A 81 -3.28 7.69 -12.37
N LEU A 82 -2.11 8.30 -12.58
CA LEU A 82 -1.56 9.36 -11.71
C LEU A 82 -2.52 10.55 -11.56
N ASP A 83 -3.23 10.93 -12.62
CA ASP A 83 -4.20 12.03 -12.60
C ASP A 83 -5.43 11.73 -11.71
N ARG A 84 -5.73 10.45 -11.45
CA ARG A 84 -6.86 9.99 -10.60
C ARG A 84 -6.46 9.69 -9.15
N MET A 85 -5.22 10.02 -8.80
CA MET A 85 -4.51 9.45 -7.69
C MET A 85 -3.87 10.55 -6.84
N GLU A 86 -4.08 10.55 -5.53
CA GLU A 86 -3.41 11.47 -4.62
C GLU A 86 -2.06 10.90 -4.21
N VAL A 87 -0.98 11.52 -4.70
CA VAL A 87 0.39 11.03 -4.51
C VAL A 87 0.98 11.52 -3.19
N LEU A 88 1.23 10.60 -2.28
CA LEU A 88 1.92 10.78 -1.00
C LEU A 88 3.34 10.18 -1.07
N GLN A 89 4.36 11.04 -0.99
CA GLN A 89 5.75 10.58 -0.95
C GLN A 89 6.16 10.22 0.48
N VAL A 90 6.59 8.98 0.69
CA VAL A 90 7.15 8.52 1.96
C VAL A 90 8.69 8.52 1.84
N PRO A 91 9.39 9.47 2.47
CA PRO A 91 10.83 9.52 2.42
C PRO A 91 11.43 8.31 3.15
N GLY A 92 12.64 7.92 2.75
CA GLY A 92 13.41 6.93 3.51
C GLY A 92 13.80 7.45 4.89
N TYR A 93 14.10 6.53 5.80
CA TYR A 93 14.47 6.85 7.18
C TYR A 93 15.95 7.24 7.32
N THR A 94 16.21 8.22 8.17
CA THR A 94 17.55 8.56 8.71
C THR A 94 18.12 7.39 9.53
N GLN A 95 19.42 7.43 9.82
CA GLN A 95 20.05 6.38 10.61
C GLN A 95 19.48 6.34 12.04
N GLU A 96 19.21 7.51 12.61
CA GLU A 96 18.61 7.69 13.93
C GLU A 96 17.18 7.14 13.97
N GLU A 97 16.37 7.44 12.95
CA GLU A 97 15.01 6.89 12.82
C GLU A 97 15.05 5.36 12.64
N LYS A 98 15.99 4.83 11.87
CA LYS A 98 16.17 3.38 11.70
C LYS A 98 16.48 2.70 13.05
N VAL A 99 17.33 3.31 13.89
CA VAL A 99 17.62 2.79 15.24
C VAL A 99 16.34 2.79 16.08
N GLU A 100 15.59 3.90 16.09
CA GLU A 100 14.36 3.99 16.88
C GLU A 100 13.30 2.98 16.41
N ILE A 101 13.09 2.83 15.10
CA ILE A 101 12.18 1.83 14.54
C ILE A 101 12.63 0.41 14.89
N ALA A 102 13.94 0.14 14.87
CA ALA A 102 14.48 -1.16 15.22
C ALA A 102 14.20 -1.51 16.68
N HIS A 103 14.43 -0.59 17.63
CA HIS A 103 14.18 -0.85 19.04
C HIS A 103 12.69 -0.88 19.41
N ARG A 104 11.87 -0.05 18.75
CA ARG A 104 10.45 0.06 19.06
C ARG A 104 9.61 -1.06 18.43
N HIS A 105 9.99 -1.54 17.24
CA HIS A 105 9.17 -2.48 16.47
C HIS A 105 9.93 -3.73 16.03
N LEU A 106 11.09 -3.60 15.39
CA LEU A 106 11.75 -4.77 14.75
C LEU A 106 12.31 -5.77 15.77
N ILE A 107 13.08 -5.30 16.77
CA ILE A 107 13.72 -6.15 17.78
C ILE A 107 12.67 -6.87 18.63
N PRO A 108 11.65 -6.20 19.19
CA PRO A 108 10.59 -6.88 19.93
C PRO A 108 9.87 -7.94 19.09
N HIS A 109 9.53 -7.62 17.84
CA HIS A 109 8.84 -8.56 16.95
C HIS A 109 9.70 -9.77 16.60
N GLN A 110 11.00 -9.57 16.36
CA GLN A 110 11.94 -10.67 16.10
C GLN A 110 12.16 -11.53 17.34
N LEU A 111 12.26 -10.95 18.54
CA LEU A 111 12.36 -11.70 19.80
C LEU A 111 11.13 -12.58 20.01
N GLU A 112 9.94 -12.04 19.80
CA GLU A 112 8.67 -12.78 19.90
C GLU A 112 8.61 -13.95 18.91
N GLN A 113 8.95 -13.72 17.64
CA GLN A 113 8.98 -14.77 16.61
C GLN A 113 9.95 -15.92 16.93
N HIS A 114 11.02 -15.64 17.66
CA HIS A 114 12.01 -16.65 18.10
C HIS A 114 11.74 -17.19 19.51
N GLY A 115 10.65 -16.76 20.17
CA GLY A 115 10.31 -17.17 21.53
C GLY A 115 11.29 -16.69 22.60
N LEU A 116 12.05 -15.63 22.32
CA LEU A 116 13.01 -15.04 23.24
C LEU A 116 12.37 -13.92 24.06
N THR A 117 12.72 -13.83 25.34
CA THR A 117 12.29 -12.71 26.18
C THR A 117 13.30 -11.56 26.13
N PRO A 118 12.87 -10.29 26.37
CA PRO A 118 13.79 -9.16 26.50
C PRO A 118 14.83 -9.30 27.64
N GLN A 119 14.66 -10.27 28.56
CA GLN A 119 15.69 -10.60 29.55
C GLN A 119 16.77 -11.55 29.02
N GLN A 120 16.45 -12.36 28.00
CA GLN A 120 17.38 -13.32 27.41
C GLN A 120 18.30 -12.66 26.38
N LEU A 121 17.79 -11.69 25.62
CA LEU A 121 18.57 -11.00 24.59
C LEU A 121 18.23 -9.50 24.60
N GLN A 122 19.25 -8.69 24.91
CA GLN A 122 19.19 -7.24 24.81
C GLN A 122 20.22 -6.79 23.78
N ILE A 123 19.75 -6.06 22.78
CA ILE A 123 20.61 -5.44 21.78
C ILE A 123 20.74 -3.96 22.19
N PRO A 124 21.94 -3.47 22.55
CA PRO A 124 22.16 -2.05 22.83
C PRO A 124 21.98 -1.18 21.59
N GLN A 125 21.56 0.08 21.77
CA GLN A 125 21.38 1.05 20.67
C GLN A 125 22.67 1.26 19.85
N ASP A 126 23.84 1.32 20.50
CA ASP A 126 25.12 1.42 19.82
C ASP A 126 25.37 0.24 18.88
N THR A 127 25.01 -0.98 19.29
CA THR A 127 25.14 -2.17 18.45
C THR A 127 24.23 -2.07 17.22
N THR A 128 22.97 -1.66 17.40
CA THR A 128 22.03 -1.43 16.30
C THR A 128 22.55 -0.37 15.32
N LEU A 129 23.11 0.71 15.84
CA LEU A 129 23.70 1.80 15.05
C LEU A 129 24.93 1.31 14.25
N GLN A 130 25.79 0.48 14.86
CA GLN A 130 26.91 -0.15 14.19
C GLN A 130 26.45 -1.11 13.08
N ILE A 131 25.37 -1.87 13.31
CA ILE A 131 24.78 -2.75 12.28
C ILE A 131 24.28 -1.92 11.10
N ILE A 132 23.52 -0.86 11.36
CA ILE A 132 22.98 0.00 10.30
C ILE A 132 24.11 0.68 9.51
N SER A 133 25.09 1.26 10.18
CA SER A 133 26.20 1.96 9.49
C SER A 133 27.11 1.03 8.69
N LYS A 134 27.43 -0.16 9.21
CA LYS A 134 28.42 -1.06 8.59
C LYS A 134 27.83 -2.05 7.60
N TYR A 135 26.58 -2.47 7.79
CA TYR A 135 25.99 -3.56 7.01
C TYR A 135 24.77 -3.15 6.20
N ALA A 136 24.10 -2.04 6.53
CA ALA A 136 22.94 -1.55 5.79
C ALA A 136 23.32 -0.37 4.87
N HIS A 137 23.98 -0.68 3.74
CA HIS A 137 24.34 0.31 2.72
C HIS A 137 23.18 0.70 1.79
N THR A 138 21.96 0.27 2.09
CA THR A 138 20.77 0.59 1.30
C THR A 138 20.12 1.87 1.80
N HIS A 139 20.09 2.87 0.92
CA HIS A 139 19.07 3.92 0.99
C HIS A 139 17.73 3.24 0.78
N THR A 140 16.86 3.28 1.78
CA THR A 140 15.46 2.86 1.63
C THR A 140 14.88 3.72 0.52
N HIS A 141 14.50 3.10 -0.59
CA HIS A 141 13.90 3.80 -1.72
C HIS A 141 12.63 4.53 -1.24
N THR A 142 12.45 5.77 -1.68
CA THR A 142 11.22 6.53 -1.46
C THR A 142 10.04 5.71 -1.98
N HIS A 143 9.18 5.24 -1.09
CA HIS A 143 7.93 4.63 -1.50
C HIS A 143 6.93 5.75 -1.73
N THR A 144 6.38 5.77 -2.93
CA THR A 144 5.25 6.64 -3.24
C THR A 144 3.99 5.86 -2.90
N HIS A 145 3.29 6.29 -1.85
CA HIS A 145 1.95 5.83 -1.57
C HIS A 145 0.99 6.71 -2.34
N THR A 146 -0.06 6.11 -2.86
CA THR A 146 -1.05 6.85 -3.61
C THR A 146 -2.41 6.51 -3.04
N HIS A 147 -3.08 7.52 -2.47
CA HIS A 147 -4.42 7.39 -1.91
C HIS A 147 -5.46 7.83 -2.95
N THR A 148 -6.63 7.20 -2.95
CA THR A 148 -7.79 7.70 -3.71
C THR A 148 -8.94 7.86 -2.74
N HIS A 149 -9.29 9.11 -2.44
CA HIS A 149 -10.43 9.45 -1.59
C HIS A 149 -11.71 9.41 -2.42
N THR A 150 -12.55 8.38 -2.24
CA THR A 150 -13.94 8.44 -2.71
C THR A 150 -14.78 9.19 -1.69
N HIS A 151 -15.03 10.47 -1.96
CA HIS A 151 -15.82 11.34 -1.09
C HIS A 151 -17.31 10.95 -1.19
N THR A 152 -17.84 10.30 -0.16
CA THR A 152 -19.27 10.40 0.20
C THR A 152 -19.36 10.79 1.67
N HIS A 153 -19.96 11.95 1.89
CA HIS A 153 -20.36 12.63 3.13
C HIS A 153 -20.14 11.94 4.49
N THR A 154 -19.73 12.79 5.45
CA THR A 154 -19.80 12.63 6.92
C THR A 154 -18.87 11.57 7.53
N HIS A 155 -17.64 11.95 7.87
CA HIS A 155 -17.05 11.72 9.21
C HIS A 155 -15.75 12.51 9.34
N ARG A 156 -15.77 13.54 10.19
CA ARG A 156 -14.57 14.09 10.85
C ARG A 156 -13.91 12.92 11.61
N CYS A 157 -12.87 12.32 11.06
CA CYS A 157 -11.92 11.54 11.85
C CYS A 157 -10.56 12.19 11.68
N LEU A 158 -10.02 12.59 12.84
CA LEU A 158 -8.77 13.29 13.01
C LEU A 158 -7.60 12.39 12.59
N PHE A 159 -6.62 12.98 11.90
CA PHE A 159 -5.22 12.66 12.15
C PHE A 159 -4.50 13.99 12.40
N PHE A 160 -4.23 14.26 13.67
CA PHE A 160 -3.39 15.34 14.19
C PHE A 160 -2.60 14.71 15.33
N CYS A 161 -1.29 14.51 15.14
CA CYS A 161 -0.31 13.93 16.06
C CYS A 161 -0.52 12.49 16.55
#